data_AF-A0A8J6Z224-F1
#
_entry.id   AF-A0A8J6Z224-F1
#
_cell.length_a   1.000
_cell.length_b   1.000
_cell.length_c   1.000
_cell.angle_alpha   90.00
_cell.angle_beta   90.00
_cell.angle_gamma   90.00
#
_symmetry.space_group_name_H-M   'P 1'
#
loop_
_entity.id
_entity.type
_entity.pdbx_description
1 polymer ?
#
loop_
_entity_poly.entity_id
_entity_poly.type
_entity_poly.pdbx_seq_one_letter_code
_entity_poly.pdbx_strand_id
1 'polypeptide(L)'
;MLREKERHLFAGKVKENRNALKADFTKEEKGYTLVTVLLLFLAISFILMSMLELSVTSHSSVAAQENLLRARQNAENGTLEATAKLQNEINALNNQLSNANVDVIKSQLNGIYQKISANTPEYEYKIDNTTREELGYDSANGLYSEKVEIVTVGKSGSSRQTYRKTLVLSTVADIFNYAVVTPGTLSLNGAPYVEGDLYVEGDVNITNKSTFNKNYDLLSIPLYKNSIQVQTSYPALNGKLSVKGNIKGEGRILEKTPQGISNYFSISPSLKVTDLSIQKIDVKKEVNKNSDYGKAHGPDLKKVKPPFGSKTYEESVRIKDSLEIHSGMKITVMGDLLIDDNLEIEEGGELEVT
;
A
#
# COMPACT_ATOMS: atom_id res chain seq x y z
N MET A 1 78.84 71.42 -47.79
CA MET A 1 79.08 72.63 -46.98
C MET A 1 77.73 73.33 -46.86
N LEU A 2 77.04 73.51 -45.73
CA LEU A 2 77.44 73.62 -44.33
C LEU A 2 76.46 72.80 -43.46
N ARG A 3 76.93 71.71 -42.85
CA ARG A 3 76.33 71.13 -41.64
C ARG A 3 77.18 71.60 -40.48
N GLU A 4 76.93 72.79 -39.92
CA GLU A 4 77.59 73.14 -38.64
C GLU A 4 77.02 74.31 -37.82
N LYS A 5 75.85 74.89 -38.13
CA LYS A 5 75.36 76.04 -37.32
C LYS A 5 73.98 75.94 -36.65
N GLU A 6 73.23 74.85 -36.77
CA GLU A 6 71.88 74.77 -36.17
C GLU A 6 71.72 73.77 -35.02
N ARG A 7 72.80 73.27 -34.41
CA ARG A 7 72.72 72.40 -33.22
C ARG A 7 72.66 73.13 -31.88
N HIS A 8 72.71 74.46 -31.85
CA HIS A 8 72.87 75.21 -30.60
C HIS A 8 71.61 75.80 -29.96
N LEU A 9 70.40 75.62 -30.49
CA LEU A 9 69.21 76.28 -29.91
C LEU A 9 68.11 75.39 -29.30
N PHE A 10 68.12 74.07 -29.47
CA PHE A 10 66.99 73.23 -28.99
C PHE A 10 67.32 72.24 -27.86
N ALA A 11 68.57 72.12 -27.41
CA ALA A 11 68.93 71.22 -26.31
C ALA A 11 68.86 71.87 -24.90
N GLY A 12 68.63 73.18 -24.80
CA GLY A 12 68.69 73.93 -23.54
C GLY A 12 67.42 73.91 -22.69
N LYS A 13 66.22 73.68 -23.27
CA LYS A 13 64.94 73.90 -22.55
C LYS A 13 64.23 72.64 -22.05
N VAL A 14 64.75 71.44 -22.30
CA VAL A 14 64.09 70.19 -21.87
C VAL A 14 64.69 69.62 -20.57
N LYS A 15 65.85 70.12 -20.12
CA LYS A 15 66.51 69.59 -18.91
C LYS A 15 66.07 70.24 -17.59
N GLU A 16 65.51 71.45 -17.59
CA GLU A 16 65.10 72.12 -16.36
C GLU A 16 63.77 71.60 -15.77
N ASN A 17 62.92 70.94 -16.57
CA ASN A 17 61.58 70.53 -16.11
C ASN A 17 61.46 69.08 -15.59
N ARG A 18 62.55 68.28 -15.60
CA ARG A 18 62.52 66.92 -15.00
C ARG A 18 63.06 66.86 -13.56
N ASN A 19 63.82 67.87 -13.13
CA ASN A 19 64.30 67.93 -11.75
C ASN A 19 63.23 68.45 -10.77
N ALA A 20 62.19 69.11 -11.25
CA ALA A 20 61.02 69.49 -10.43
C ALA A 20 60.08 68.29 -10.13
N LEU A 21 60.18 67.19 -10.87
CA LEU A 21 59.44 65.94 -10.61
C LEU A 21 60.17 64.97 -9.68
N LYS A 22 61.35 65.34 -9.19
CA LYS A 22 62.13 64.59 -8.19
C LYS A 22 62.30 65.33 -6.87
N ALA A 23 61.50 66.36 -6.65
CA ALA A 23 61.39 67.02 -5.36
C ALA A 23 60.23 66.39 -4.58
N ASP A 24 60.58 65.75 -3.48
CA ASP A 24 59.80 65.74 -2.24
C ASP A 24 58.53 64.88 -2.15
N PHE A 25 58.68 63.55 -2.29
CA PHE A 25 57.66 62.60 -1.78
C PHE A 25 58.17 61.66 -0.68
N THR A 26 59.40 61.80 -0.19
CA THR A 26 60.00 60.82 0.74
C THR A 26 60.37 61.36 2.11
N LYS A 27 59.99 62.60 2.46
CA LYS A 27 60.41 63.22 3.73
C LYS A 27 59.34 63.37 4.82
N GLU A 28 58.06 63.09 4.54
CA GLU A 28 57.00 63.08 5.58
C GLU A 28 56.16 61.78 5.65
N GLU A 29 56.39 60.79 4.78
CA GLU A 29 55.51 59.61 4.68
C GLU A 29 55.80 58.46 5.68
N LYS A 30 56.89 58.53 6.46
CA LYS A 30 57.27 57.42 7.37
C LYS A 30 56.21 57.11 8.44
N GLY A 31 55.43 58.10 8.87
CA GLY A 31 54.29 57.90 9.78
C GLY A 31 53.06 57.33 9.07
N TYR A 32 52.76 57.82 7.86
CA TYR A 32 51.61 57.37 7.08
C TYR A 32 51.76 55.94 6.57
N THR A 33 52.97 55.49 6.19
CA THR A 33 53.25 54.09 5.82
C THR A 33 53.04 53.15 7.02
N LEU A 34 53.49 53.55 8.21
CA LEU A 34 53.26 52.76 9.42
C LEU A 34 51.76 52.66 9.73
N VAL A 35 51.04 53.79 9.67
CA VAL A 35 49.59 53.83 9.90
C VAL A 35 48.85 52.97 8.88
N THR A 36 49.20 53.03 7.58
CA THR A 36 48.56 52.19 6.55
C THR A 36 48.85 50.71 6.73
N VAL A 37 50.07 50.32 7.08
CA VAL A 37 50.41 48.91 7.39
C VAL A 37 49.63 48.44 8.61
N LEU A 38 49.50 49.27 9.65
CA LEU A 38 48.76 48.94 10.85
C LEU A 38 47.25 48.83 10.58
N LEU A 39 46.70 49.72 9.73
CA LEU A 39 45.32 49.65 9.25
C LEU A 39 45.08 48.39 8.40
N LEU A 40 46.03 48.00 7.56
CA LEU A 40 45.97 46.77 6.78
C LEU A 40 45.98 45.54 7.69
N PHE A 41 46.85 45.51 8.70
CA PHE A 41 46.88 44.43 9.70
C PHE A 41 45.58 44.34 10.49
N LEU A 42 45.01 45.49 10.84
CA LEU A 42 43.74 45.57 11.56
C LEU A 42 42.57 45.09 10.68
N ALA A 43 42.55 45.47 9.40
CA ALA A 43 41.59 44.96 8.43
C ALA A 43 41.71 43.44 8.21
N ILE A 44 42.93 42.92 8.05
CA ILE A 44 43.19 41.48 7.93
C ILE A 44 42.75 40.74 9.20
N SER A 45 43.00 41.32 10.39
CA SER A 45 42.57 40.74 11.67
C SER A 45 41.05 40.65 11.77
N PHE A 46 40.32 41.69 11.35
CA PHE A 46 38.85 41.67 11.29
C PHE A 46 38.32 40.62 10.32
N ILE A 47 38.94 40.46 9.15
CA ILE A 47 38.57 39.43 8.17
C ILE A 47 38.80 38.03 8.76
N LEU A 48 39.98 37.79 9.37
CA LEU A 48 40.31 36.50 9.99
C LEU A 48 39.35 36.16 11.13
N MET A 49 39.03 37.12 12.00
CA MET A 49 38.05 36.95 13.08
C MET A 49 36.67 36.60 12.53
N SER A 50 36.23 37.31 11.48
CA SER A 50 34.93 37.06 10.84
C SER A 50 34.86 35.67 10.20
N MET A 51 35.95 35.20 9.58
CA MET A 51 36.03 33.85 9.02
C MET A 51 36.00 32.77 10.10
N LEU A 52 36.66 32.99 11.24
CA LEU A 52 36.59 32.08 12.38
C LEU A 52 35.17 31.98 12.95
N GLU A 53 34.48 33.11 13.09
CA GLU A 53 33.09 33.13 13.55
C GLU A 53 32.15 32.39 12.59
N LEU A 54 32.29 32.63 11.27
CA LEU A 54 31.55 31.89 10.24
C LEU A 54 31.85 30.38 10.27
N SER A 55 33.10 30.00 10.53
CA SER A 55 33.50 28.58 10.63
C SER A 55 32.88 27.90 11.86
N VAL A 56 32.93 28.55 13.03
CA VAL A 56 32.36 28.01 14.27
C VAL A 56 30.84 27.89 14.17
N THR A 57 30.17 28.92 13.64
CA THR A 57 28.72 28.90 13.43
C THR A 57 28.31 27.83 12.43
N SER A 58 29.03 27.71 11.31
CA SER A 58 28.82 26.64 10.32
C SER A 58 28.95 25.24 10.94
N HIS A 59 30.02 24.99 11.71
CA HIS A 59 30.22 23.70 12.37
C HIS A 59 29.11 23.39 13.38
N SER A 60 28.68 24.37 14.17
CA SER A 60 27.57 24.20 15.12
C SER A 60 26.24 23.91 14.41
N SER A 61 25.98 24.55 13.27
CA SER A 61 24.79 24.33 12.45
C SER A 61 24.79 22.93 11.83
N VAL A 62 25.92 22.48 11.31
CA VAL A 62 26.07 21.11 10.76
C VAL A 62 25.85 20.08 11.86
N ALA A 63 26.46 20.26 13.04
CA ALA A 63 26.26 19.36 14.17
C ALA A 63 24.79 19.32 14.65
N ALA A 64 24.10 20.47 14.65
CA ALA A 64 22.67 20.54 14.98
C ALA A 64 21.80 19.82 13.94
N GLN A 65 22.08 20.00 12.65
CA GLN A 65 21.39 19.30 11.56
C GLN A 65 21.65 17.80 11.57
N GLU A 66 22.88 17.38 11.85
CA GLU A 66 23.23 15.96 11.97
C GLU A 66 22.51 15.32 13.16
N ASN A 67 22.48 15.99 14.31
CA ASN A 67 21.71 15.52 15.47
C ASN A 67 20.21 15.47 15.19
N LEU A 68 19.67 16.43 14.44
CA LEU A 68 18.27 16.40 14.03
C LEU A 68 17.97 15.21 13.12
N LEU A 69 18.82 14.95 12.13
CA LEU A 69 18.68 13.83 11.20
C LEU A 69 18.80 12.49 11.93
N ARG A 70 19.77 12.35 12.84
CA ARG A 70 19.92 11.16 13.69
C ARG A 70 18.72 10.96 14.61
N ALA A 71 18.22 12.02 15.26
CA ALA A 71 17.02 11.93 16.10
C ALA A 71 15.80 11.47 15.28
N ARG A 72 15.66 11.95 14.04
CA ARG A 72 14.62 11.49 13.12
C ARG A 72 14.79 10.01 12.75
N GLN A 73 15.99 9.60 12.36
CA GLN A 73 16.29 8.21 12.03
C GLN A 73 16.03 7.28 13.22
N ASN A 74 16.42 7.69 14.44
CA ASN A 74 16.15 6.93 15.66
C ASN A 74 14.65 6.81 15.94
N ALA A 75 13.85 7.86 15.66
CA ALA A 75 12.40 7.80 15.78
C ALA A 75 11.77 6.85 14.75
N GLU A 76 12.28 6.82 13.52
CA GLU A 76 11.86 5.88 12.48
C GLU A 76 12.20 4.43 12.88
N ASN A 77 13.42 4.18 13.35
CA ASN A 77 13.87 2.88 13.86
C ASN A 77 13.00 2.39 15.03
N GLY A 78 12.77 3.23 16.03
CA GLY A 78 11.91 2.89 17.17
C GLY A 78 10.47 2.58 16.74
N THR A 79 9.95 3.29 15.72
CA THR A 79 8.62 3.02 15.16
C THR A 79 8.57 1.68 14.41
N LEU A 80 9.62 1.34 13.67
CA LEU A 80 9.74 0.03 13.00
C LEU A 80 9.79 -1.10 14.02
N GLU A 81 10.59 -0.96 15.07
CA GLU A 81 10.67 -1.95 16.15
C GLU A 81 9.32 -2.12 16.86
N ALA A 82 8.67 -1.01 17.23
CA ALA A 82 7.35 -1.04 17.88
C ALA A 82 6.29 -1.72 16.98
N THR A 83 6.30 -1.42 15.68
CA THR A 83 5.40 -2.07 14.71
C THR A 83 5.67 -3.58 14.63
N ALA A 84 6.95 -3.98 14.57
CA ALA A 84 7.32 -5.40 14.50
C ALA A 84 6.93 -6.16 15.77
N LYS A 85 7.15 -5.58 16.95
CA LYS A 85 6.70 -6.17 18.22
C LYS A 85 5.19 -6.30 18.28
N LEU A 86 4.45 -5.25 17.88
CA LEU A 86 2.99 -5.30 17.81
C LEU A 86 2.51 -6.42 16.89
N GLN A 87 3.09 -6.53 15.69
CA GLN A 87 2.73 -7.57 14.75
C GLN A 87 3.03 -8.98 15.28
N ASN A 88 4.15 -9.18 15.98
CA ASN A 88 4.48 -10.45 16.60
C ASN A 88 3.50 -10.83 17.73
N GLU A 89 3.14 -9.89 18.60
CA GLU A 89 2.16 -10.13 19.67
C GLU A 89 0.76 -10.41 19.11
N ILE A 90 0.34 -9.71 18.05
CA ILE A 90 -0.94 -9.97 17.36
C ILE A 90 -0.93 -11.34 16.68
N ASN A 91 0.18 -11.74 16.05
CA ASN A 91 0.28 -13.07 15.44
C ASN A 91 0.21 -14.18 16.50
N ALA A 92 0.84 -13.97 17.67
CA ALA A 92 0.73 -14.89 18.80
C ALA A 92 -0.72 -14.96 19.32
N LEU A 93 -1.40 -13.81 19.38
CA LEU A 93 -2.81 -13.72 19.76
C LEU A 93 -3.70 -14.50 18.78
N ASN A 94 -3.52 -14.35 17.47
CA ASN A 94 -4.33 -15.05 16.45
C ASN A 94 -4.30 -16.58 16.59
N ASN A 95 -3.20 -17.15 17.08
CA ASN A 95 -3.09 -18.59 17.33
C ASN A 95 -3.93 -19.06 18.54
N GLN A 96 -4.37 -18.14 19.40
CA GLN A 96 -5.13 -18.41 20.62
C GLN A 96 -6.63 -18.09 20.48
N LEU A 97 -7.04 -17.43 19.39
CA LEU A 97 -8.37 -16.83 19.25
C LEU A 97 -9.42 -17.69 18.53
N SER A 98 -9.20 -19.00 18.35
CA SER A 98 -10.04 -19.82 17.47
C SER A 98 -11.55 -19.87 17.77
N ASN A 99 -12.05 -19.27 18.88
CA ASN A 99 -13.47 -18.99 19.15
C ASN A 99 -13.66 -17.88 20.22
N ALA A 100 -12.74 -16.92 20.31
CA ALA A 100 -12.75 -15.95 21.40
C ALA A 100 -13.79 -14.83 21.18
N ASN A 101 -14.54 -14.48 22.24
CA ASN A 101 -15.43 -13.32 22.24
C ASN A 101 -14.61 -12.02 22.08
N VAL A 102 -15.19 -11.02 21.42
CA VAL A 102 -14.59 -9.70 21.19
C VAL A 102 -14.12 -9.03 22.48
N ASP A 103 -14.82 -9.22 23.62
CA ASP A 103 -14.38 -8.66 24.90
C ASP A 103 -13.04 -9.25 25.36
N VAL A 104 -12.81 -10.54 25.09
CA VAL A 104 -11.53 -11.20 25.36
C VAL A 104 -10.44 -10.63 24.46
N ILE A 105 -10.74 -10.42 23.18
CA ILE A 105 -9.84 -9.78 22.21
C ILE A 105 -9.45 -8.37 22.69
N LYS A 106 -10.42 -7.54 23.07
CA LYS A 106 -10.18 -6.18 23.59
C LYS A 106 -9.30 -6.19 24.83
N SER A 107 -9.56 -7.10 25.77
CA SER A 107 -8.76 -7.24 26.99
C SER A 107 -7.32 -7.68 26.69
N GLN A 108 -7.13 -8.63 25.76
CA GLN A 108 -5.81 -9.09 25.36
C GLN A 108 -5.03 -8.01 24.61
N LEU A 109 -5.67 -7.26 23.71
CA LEU A 109 -5.08 -6.12 23.01
C LEU A 109 -4.63 -5.03 24.00
N ASN A 110 -5.44 -4.70 25.01
CA ASN A 110 -5.02 -3.79 26.08
C ASN A 110 -3.77 -4.29 26.79
N GLY A 111 -3.68 -5.59 27.08
CA GLY A 111 -2.48 -6.20 27.66
C GLY A 111 -1.26 -6.08 26.75
N ILE A 112 -1.43 -6.28 25.45
CA ILE A 112 -0.37 -6.11 24.44
C ILE A 112 0.10 -4.66 24.38
N TYR A 113 -0.81 -3.68 24.39
CA TYR A 113 -0.46 -2.26 24.33
C TYR A 113 0.39 -1.80 25.51
N GLN A 114 0.11 -2.29 26.71
CA GLN A 114 0.92 -1.98 27.89
C GLN A 114 2.31 -2.61 27.83
N LYS A 115 2.47 -3.76 27.15
CA LYS A 115 3.78 -4.42 26.97
C LYS A 115 4.64 -3.72 25.92
N ILE A 116 4.03 -3.08 24.92
CA ILE A 116 4.76 -2.44 23.82
C ILE A 116 5.16 -1.03 24.25
N SER A 117 6.26 -0.99 24.99
CA SER A 117 6.99 0.24 25.26
C SER A 117 8.49 -0.04 25.33
N ALA A 118 9.28 0.97 25.00
CA ALA A 118 10.71 0.96 25.23
C ALA A 118 11.19 2.35 25.62
N ASN A 119 12.25 2.38 26.43
CA ASN A 119 12.97 3.60 26.77
C ASN A 119 14.46 3.31 26.67
N THR A 120 15.02 3.54 25.48
CA THR A 120 16.44 3.41 25.21
C THR A 120 17.10 4.80 25.19
N PRO A 121 18.44 4.87 25.21
CA PRO A 121 19.15 6.14 25.04
C PRO A 121 18.84 6.83 23.71
N GLU A 122 18.56 6.05 22.66
CA GLU A 122 18.39 6.52 21.29
C GLU A 122 16.93 6.87 20.97
N TYR A 123 15.96 6.18 21.57
CA TYR A 123 14.54 6.41 21.33
C TYR A 123 13.68 5.90 22.49
N GLU A 124 12.46 6.42 22.58
CA GLU A 124 11.40 5.86 23.41
C GLU A 124 10.15 5.68 22.55
N TYR A 125 9.40 4.61 22.77
CA TYR A 125 8.11 4.42 22.11
C TYR A 125 7.08 3.86 23.06
N LYS A 126 5.81 4.13 22.74
CA LYS A 126 4.64 3.53 23.39
C LYS A 126 3.46 3.53 22.43
N ILE A 127 2.48 2.68 22.71
CA ILE A 127 1.15 2.78 22.12
C ILE A 127 0.35 3.82 22.92
N ASP A 128 -0.21 4.80 22.23
CA ASP A 128 -1.01 5.86 22.82
C ASP A 128 -2.46 5.41 22.95
N ASN A 129 -2.81 4.92 24.14
CA ASN A 129 -4.18 4.48 24.43
C ASN A 129 -5.20 5.62 24.46
N THR A 130 -4.78 6.89 24.43
CA THR A 130 -5.70 8.04 24.47
C THR A 130 -6.29 8.39 23.11
N THR A 131 -5.61 8.01 22.02
CA THR A 131 -6.05 8.25 20.63
C THR A 131 -6.78 7.06 20.02
N ARG A 132 -7.10 6.06 20.86
CA ARG A 132 -7.81 4.85 20.48
C ARG A 132 -9.23 5.19 20.02
N GLU A 133 -9.59 4.69 18.85
CA GLU A 133 -10.94 4.86 18.28
C GLU A 133 -11.44 3.51 17.80
N GLU A 134 -12.62 3.09 18.27
CA GLU A 134 -13.30 1.90 17.74
C GLU A 134 -13.97 2.27 16.41
N LEU A 135 -13.62 1.57 15.34
CA LEU A 135 -14.07 1.87 13.98
C LEU A 135 -15.26 1.00 13.55
N GLY A 136 -15.46 -0.14 14.20
CA GLY A 136 -16.56 -1.07 13.88
C GLY A 136 -16.60 -2.26 14.82
N TYR A 137 -17.82 -2.70 15.14
CA TYR A 137 -18.10 -3.81 16.04
C TYR A 137 -19.32 -4.59 15.58
N ASP A 138 -19.15 -5.90 15.39
CA ASP A 138 -20.25 -6.85 15.23
C ASP A 138 -19.95 -8.11 16.04
N SER A 139 -20.58 -8.20 17.21
CA SER A 139 -20.46 -9.35 18.13
C SER A 139 -20.98 -10.65 17.54
N ALA A 140 -21.96 -10.60 16.64
CA ALA A 140 -22.58 -11.80 16.07
C ALA A 140 -21.63 -12.46 15.07
N ASN A 141 -20.85 -11.66 14.36
CA ASN A 141 -19.91 -12.11 13.33
C ASN A 141 -18.43 -12.06 13.77
N GLY A 142 -18.14 -11.66 15.01
CA GLY A 142 -16.77 -11.55 15.54
C GLY A 142 -15.93 -10.47 14.86
N LEU A 143 -16.57 -9.46 14.26
CA LEU A 143 -15.87 -8.37 13.58
C LEU A 143 -15.53 -7.27 14.57
N TYR A 144 -14.25 -6.90 14.60
CA TYR A 144 -13.74 -5.84 15.45
C TYR A 144 -12.65 -5.07 14.70
N SER A 145 -12.74 -3.74 14.70
CA SER A 145 -11.73 -2.86 14.13
C SER A 145 -11.47 -1.68 15.06
N GLU A 146 -10.19 -1.33 15.22
CA GLU A 146 -9.79 -0.17 16.01
C GLU A 146 -8.59 0.56 15.41
N LYS A 147 -8.54 1.86 15.65
CA LYS A 147 -7.42 2.74 15.33
C LYS A 147 -6.57 2.95 16.56
N VAL A 148 -5.25 2.80 16.43
CA VAL A 148 -4.27 3.05 17.49
C VAL A 148 -3.08 3.83 16.97
N GLU A 149 -2.43 4.63 17.81
CA GLU A 149 -1.21 5.33 17.43
C GLU A 149 0.00 4.79 18.19
N ILE A 150 1.09 4.54 17.45
CA ILE A 150 2.42 4.39 18.01
C ILE A 150 3.06 5.78 18.06
N VAL A 151 3.49 6.19 19.25
CA VAL A 151 4.23 7.44 19.47
C VAL A 151 5.67 7.10 19.80
N THR A 152 6.58 7.55 18.96
CA THR A 152 8.02 7.35 19.13
C THR A 152 8.73 8.70 19.26
N VAL A 153 9.64 8.83 20.21
CA VAL A 153 10.51 10.00 20.33
C VAL A 153 11.96 9.55 20.16
N GLY A 154 12.57 9.95 19.05
CA GLY A 154 14.01 9.74 18.80
C GLY A 154 14.85 10.86 19.41
N LYS A 155 16.03 10.47 19.91
CA LYS A 155 16.95 11.30 20.70
C LYS A 155 18.35 11.26 20.07
N SER A 156 18.98 12.42 19.91
CA SER A 156 20.41 12.54 19.56
C SER A 156 20.97 13.88 20.05
N GLY A 157 21.91 13.85 20.99
CA GLY A 157 22.41 15.06 21.65
C GLY A 157 21.27 15.83 22.33
N SER A 158 21.13 17.11 22.00
CA SER A 158 20.01 17.96 22.47
C SER A 158 18.77 17.87 21.58
N SER A 159 18.84 17.19 20.42
CA SER A 159 17.74 17.10 19.47
C SER A 159 16.79 15.98 19.84
N ARG A 160 15.48 16.28 19.79
CA ARG A 160 14.38 15.32 19.98
C ARG A 160 13.42 15.43 18.81
N GLN A 161 12.96 14.31 18.28
CA GLN A 161 11.98 14.26 17.19
C GLN A 161 10.87 13.27 17.54
N THR A 162 9.62 13.70 17.40
CA THR A 162 8.45 12.85 17.68
C THR A 162 7.85 12.38 16.37
N TYR A 163 7.64 11.07 16.25
CA TYR A 163 6.98 10.43 15.14
C TYR A 163 5.70 9.76 15.63
N ARG A 164 4.62 9.91 14.87
CA ARG A 164 3.33 9.26 15.14
C ARG A 164 2.97 8.39 13.96
N LYS A 165 2.68 7.12 14.22
CA LYS A 165 2.21 6.17 13.22
C LYS A 165 0.86 5.63 13.64
N THR A 166 -0.16 5.97 12.86
CA THR A 166 -1.51 5.45 13.03
C THR A 166 -1.61 4.06 12.38
N LEU A 167 -2.16 3.11 13.12
CA LEU A 167 -2.43 1.75 12.68
C LEU A 167 -3.91 1.46 12.83
N VAL A 168 -4.44 0.63 11.95
CA VAL A 168 -5.77 0.04 12.08
C VAL A 168 -5.57 -1.44 12.33
N LEU A 169 -6.09 -1.94 13.44
CA LEU A 169 -6.15 -3.35 13.74
C LEU A 169 -7.56 -3.83 13.44
N SER A 170 -7.68 -4.96 12.74
CA SER A 170 -8.97 -5.52 12.40
C SER A 170 -8.94 -7.05 12.48
N THR A 171 -10.04 -7.65 12.90
CA THR A 171 -10.28 -9.09 12.76
C THR A 171 -10.75 -9.45 11.35
N VAL A 172 -11.09 -8.46 10.52
CA VAL A 172 -11.41 -8.66 9.11
C VAL A 172 -10.15 -9.13 8.40
N ALA A 173 -10.23 -10.26 7.72
CA ALA A 173 -9.12 -10.76 6.92
C ALA A 173 -8.72 -9.72 5.85
N ASP A 174 -7.42 -9.51 5.67
CA ASP A 174 -6.87 -8.50 4.76
C ASP A 174 -7.43 -8.57 3.34
N ILE A 175 -7.84 -9.76 2.89
CA ILE A 175 -8.45 -9.99 1.58
C ILE A 175 -9.72 -9.16 1.34
N PHE A 176 -10.47 -8.82 2.39
CA PHE A 176 -11.69 -8.03 2.28
C PHE A 176 -11.44 -6.52 2.16
N ASN A 177 -10.19 -6.08 2.35
CA ASN A 177 -9.78 -4.70 2.07
C ASN A 177 -9.56 -4.44 0.57
N TYR A 178 -9.61 -5.48 -0.26
CA TYR A 178 -9.41 -5.39 -1.70
C TYR A 178 -10.74 -5.57 -2.42
N ALA A 179 -10.95 -4.76 -3.47
CA ALA A 179 -12.09 -4.92 -4.36
C ALA A 179 -11.99 -6.24 -5.15
N VAL A 180 -10.77 -6.67 -5.48
CA VAL A 180 -10.50 -7.92 -6.17
C VAL A 180 -9.23 -8.57 -5.63
N VAL A 181 -9.33 -9.84 -5.28
CA VAL A 181 -8.22 -10.68 -4.87
C VAL A 181 -8.20 -11.94 -5.73
N THR A 182 -7.06 -12.27 -6.32
CA THR A 182 -6.89 -13.56 -6.98
C THR A 182 -5.51 -14.17 -6.73
N PRO A 183 -5.43 -15.47 -6.35
CA PRO A 183 -4.18 -16.20 -6.29
C PRO A 183 -3.64 -16.56 -7.69
N GLY A 184 -4.44 -16.37 -8.74
CA GLY A 184 -4.09 -16.69 -10.12
C GLY A 184 -3.78 -15.45 -10.95
N THR A 185 -3.81 -15.62 -12.27
CA THR A 185 -3.68 -14.52 -13.23
C THR A 185 -4.99 -13.76 -13.36
N LEU A 186 -4.93 -12.43 -13.28
CA LEU A 186 -6.06 -11.55 -13.55
C LEU A 186 -5.98 -11.02 -14.99
N SER A 187 -7.10 -11.03 -15.72
CA SER A 187 -7.20 -10.41 -17.03
C SER A 187 -8.21 -9.26 -17.00
N LEU A 188 -7.75 -8.04 -17.25
CA LEU A 188 -8.56 -6.84 -17.40
C LEU A 188 -8.73 -6.55 -18.90
N ASN A 189 -9.91 -6.89 -19.41
CA ASN A 189 -10.22 -6.81 -20.84
C ASN A 189 -11.19 -5.66 -21.12
N GLY A 190 -10.77 -4.75 -22.00
CA GLY A 190 -11.55 -3.59 -22.40
C GLY A 190 -11.56 -2.49 -21.35
N ALA A 191 -12.74 -1.92 -21.05
CA ALA A 191 -12.88 -0.76 -20.18
C ALA A 191 -13.61 -1.04 -18.85
N PRO A 192 -13.21 -2.04 -18.04
CA PRO A 192 -13.77 -2.18 -16.70
C PRO A 192 -13.35 -1.00 -15.83
N TYR A 193 -14.26 -0.55 -14.97
CA TYR A 193 -13.99 0.42 -13.91
C TYR A 193 -13.97 -0.32 -12.57
N VAL A 194 -12.85 -0.24 -11.86
CA VAL A 194 -12.72 -0.82 -10.52
C VAL A 194 -12.42 0.30 -9.53
N GLU A 195 -13.26 0.37 -8.49
CA GLU A 195 -13.07 1.23 -7.34
C GLU A 195 -12.57 0.38 -6.17
N GLY A 196 -11.41 0.76 -5.61
CA GLY A 196 -10.74 0.03 -4.54
C GLY A 196 -9.47 -0.71 -4.98
N ASP A 197 -8.80 -1.36 -4.03
CA ASP A 197 -7.49 -1.95 -4.24
C ASP A 197 -7.58 -3.34 -4.91
N LEU A 198 -6.60 -3.70 -5.74
CA LEU A 198 -6.43 -5.04 -6.31
C LEU A 198 -5.19 -5.74 -5.78
N TYR A 199 -5.35 -7.03 -5.46
CA TYR A 199 -4.25 -7.95 -5.18
C TYR A 199 -4.26 -9.13 -6.14
N VAL A 200 -3.13 -9.36 -6.80
CA VAL A 200 -2.93 -10.44 -7.78
C VAL A 200 -1.63 -11.17 -7.47
N GLU A 201 -1.74 -12.44 -7.05
CA GLU A 201 -0.56 -13.28 -6.80
C GLU A 201 0.10 -13.72 -8.13
N GLY A 202 -0.70 -13.98 -9.16
CA GLY A 202 -0.22 -14.32 -10.50
C GLY A 202 0.14 -13.10 -11.36
N ASP A 203 0.02 -13.26 -12.67
CA ASP A 203 0.22 -12.18 -13.64
C ASP A 203 -1.05 -11.30 -13.76
N VAL A 204 -0.88 -10.06 -14.21
CA VAL A 204 -1.98 -9.19 -14.65
C VAL A 204 -1.87 -9.00 -16.16
N ASN A 205 -2.89 -9.38 -16.91
CA ASN A 205 -2.99 -9.10 -18.35
C ASN A 205 -3.97 -7.95 -18.58
N ILE A 206 -3.55 -6.95 -19.34
CA ILE A 206 -4.32 -5.75 -19.64
C ILE A 206 -4.46 -5.63 -21.14
N THR A 207 -5.70 -5.48 -21.59
CA THR A 207 -6.00 -5.21 -23.00
C THR A 207 -7.10 -4.17 -23.09
N ASN A 208 -7.09 -3.34 -24.13
CA ASN A 208 -8.21 -2.45 -24.43
C ASN A 208 -9.30 -3.12 -25.28
N LYS A 209 -9.30 -4.46 -25.36
CA LYS A 209 -10.24 -5.22 -26.18
C LYS A 209 -11.22 -5.97 -25.30
N SER A 210 -12.51 -5.70 -25.49
CA SER A 210 -13.55 -6.55 -24.89
C SER A 210 -13.79 -7.77 -25.77
N THR A 211 -13.93 -8.94 -25.14
CA THR A 211 -14.20 -10.21 -25.83
C THR A 211 -15.63 -10.65 -25.52
N PHE A 212 -16.44 -10.79 -26.57
CA PHE A 212 -17.82 -11.27 -26.46
C PHE A 212 -17.93 -12.70 -26.99
N ASN A 213 -18.44 -13.61 -26.16
CA ASN A 213 -18.82 -14.95 -26.60
C ASN A 213 -20.09 -14.85 -27.44
N LYS A 214 -20.11 -15.52 -28.60
CA LYS A 214 -21.27 -15.48 -29.50
C LYS A 214 -22.44 -16.26 -28.87
N ASN A 215 -23.53 -15.56 -28.58
CA ASN A 215 -24.88 -16.13 -28.59
C ASN A 215 -25.88 -15.31 -29.41
N TYR A 216 -25.44 -14.23 -30.07
CA TYR A 216 -26.33 -13.39 -30.87
C TYR A 216 -25.72 -13.04 -32.22
N ASP A 217 -26.54 -13.22 -33.25
CA ASP A 217 -26.26 -13.07 -34.67
C ASP A 217 -26.34 -11.61 -35.16
N LEU A 218 -25.96 -10.66 -34.28
CA LEU A 218 -26.34 -9.26 -34.44
C LEU A 218 -25.35 -8.38 -35.21
N LEU A 219 -24.11 -8.81 -35.48
CA LEU A 219 -23.11 -7.94 -36.08
C LEU A 219 -22.20 -8.70 -37.06
N SER A 220 -22.29 -8.33 -38.35
CA SER A 220 -21.50 -8.82 -39.49
C SER A 220 -20.01 -8.42 -39.42
N ILE A 221 -19.32 -8.79 -38.35
CA ILE A 221 -17.91 -8.44 -38.11
C ILE A 221 -17.04 -9.71 -38.31
N PRO A 222 -15.92 -9.64 -39.06
CA PRO A 222 -15.05 -10.80 -39.30
C PRO A 222 -14.48 -11.38 -37.99
N LEU A 223 -14.48 -12.71 -37.91
CA LEU A 223 -14.27 -13.49 -36.67
C LEU A 223 -12.80 -13.83 -36.41
N TYR A 224 -12.41 -13.88 -35.13
CA TYR A 224 -11.25 -14.63 -34.65
C TYR A 224 -11.70 -15.64 -33.59
N LYS A 225 -11.61 -16.94 -33.89
CA LYS A 225 -11.87 -18.07 -32.97
C LYS A 225 -13.20 -17.98 -32.18
N ASN A 226 -14.34 -17.83 -32.86
CA ASN A 226 -15.69 -17.81 -32.24
C ASN A 226 -15.95 -16.68 -31.22
N SER A 227 -15.10 -15.66 -31.17
CA SER A 227 -15.29 -14.49 -30.31
C SER A 227 -15.19 -13.20 -31.13
N ILE A 228 -15.97 -12.19 -30.74
CA ILE A 228 -15.84 -10.84 -31.30
C ILE A 228 -14.98 -10.04 -30.33
N GLN A 229 -13.88 -9.47 -30.85
CA GLN A 229 -13.06 -8.52 -30.10
C GLN A 229 -13.40 -7.10 -30.55
N VAL A 230 -13.88 -6.29 -29.62
CA VAL A 230 -14.19 -4.89 -29.87
C VAL A 230 -13.15 -4.03 -29.15
N GLN A 231 -12.55 -3.10 -29.88
CA GLN A 231 -11.66 -2.11 -29.29
C GLN A 231 -12.48 -1.15 -28.43
N THR A 232 -12.02 -0.93 -27.21
CA THR A 232 -12.62 -0.06 -26.20
C THR A 232 -11.53 0.79 -25.55
N SER A 233 -11.87 1.60 -24.55
CA SER A 233 -10.86 2.23 -23.69
C SER A 233 -10.09 1.18 -22.88
N TYR A 234 -8.93 1.57 -22.32
CA TYR A 234 -8.23 0.75 -21.33
C TYR A 234 -8.98 0.71 -19.98
N PRO A 235 -8.72 -0.30 -19.14
CA PRO A 235 -9.28 -0.38 -17.79
C PRO A 235 -9.04 0.87 -16.97
N ALA A 236 -10.00 1.23 -16.12
CA ALA A 236 -9.84 2.27 -15.12
C ALA A 236 -9.72 1.62 -13.73
N LEU A 237 -8.68 1.98 -12.99
CA LEU A 237 -8.51 1.53 -11.61
C LEU A 237 -8.30 2.72 -10.69
N ASN A 238 -9.34 3.05 -9.93
CA ASN A 238 -9.26 4.03 -8.86
C ASN A 238 -8.87 3.33 -7.55
N GLY A 239 -7.58 3.01 -7.42
CA GLY A 239 -7.05 2.31 -6.25
C GLY A 239 -5.58 1.92 -6.38
N LYS A 240 -5.12 1.07 -5.46
CA LYS A 240 -3.77 0.51 -5.47
C LYS A 240 -3.74 -0.84 -6.18
N LEU A 241 -2.67 -1.10 -6.92
CA LEU A 241 -2.44 -2.37 -7.59
C LEU A 241 -1.22 -3.06 -6.97
N SER A 242 -1.42 -4.26 -6.40
CA SER A 242 -0.37 -5.14 -5.88
C SER A 242 -0.28 -6.40 -6.74
N VAL A 243 0.87 -6.64 -7.38
CA VAL A 243 1.08 -7.79 -8.29
C VAL A 243 2.40 -8.49 -7.98
N LYS A 244 2.32 -9.77 -7.60
CA LYS A 244 3.52 -10.61 -7.40
C LYS A 244 4.11 -11.08 -8.73
N GLY A 245 3.29 -11.58 -9.65
CA GLY A 245 3.70 -11.94 -11.02
C GLY A 245 4.00 -10.73 -11.91
N ASN A 246 3.96 -10.90 -13.22
CA ASN A 246 4.24 -9.84 -14.20
C ASN A 246 2.98 -9.01 -14.51
N ILE A 247 3.16 -7.72 -14.79
CA ILE A 247 2.13 -6.90 -15.42
C ILE A 247 2.36 -6.95 -16.93
N LYS A 248 1.34 -7.29 -17.71
CA LYS A 248 1.41 -7.45 -19.15
C LYS A 248 0.39 -6.55 -19.83
N GLY A 249 0.81 -5.67 -20.72
CA GLY A 249 -0.05 -4.82 -21.55
C GLY A 249 0.00 -5.29 -23.00
N GLU A 250 -1.14 -5.68 -23.58
CA GLU A 250 -1.23 -6.20 -24.95
C GLU A 250 -0.21 -7.34 -25.20
N GLY A 251 -0.04 -8.21 -24.21
CA GLY A 251 0.87 -9.37 -24.26
C GLY A 251 2.35 -9.06 -23.98
N ARG A 252 2.74 -7.81 -23.76
CA ARG A 252 4.13 -7.41 -23.43
C ARG A 252 4.28 -7.19 -21.93
N ILE A 253 5.37 -7.70 -21.35
CA ILE A 253 5.71 -7.42 -19.95
C ILE A 253 6.03 -5.94 -19.81
N LEU A 254 5.39 -5.29 -18.84
CA LEU A 254 5.56 -3.89 -18.50
C LEU A 254 6.50 -3.75 -17.32
N GLU A 255 7.18 -2.61 -17.26
CA GLU A 255 7.92 -2.25 -16.06
C GLU A 255 6.94 -1.98 -14.92
N LYS A 256 7.24 -2.48 -13.71
CA LYS A 256 6.42 -2.26 -12.50
C LYS A 256 6.68 -0.87 -11.92
N THR A 257 6.53 0.16 -12.74
CA THR A 257 6.60 1.58 -12.37
C THR A 257 5.29 2.26 -12.74
N PRO A 258 4.89 3.34 -12.05
CA PRO A 258 3.70 4.11 -12.42
C PRO A 258 3.71 4.52 -13.90
N GLN A 259 4.87 4.91 -14.43
CA GLN A 259 5.07 5.28 -15.83
C GLN A 259 4.97 4.08 -16.78
N GLY A 260 5.48 2.92 -16.37
CA GLY A 260 5.47 1.70 -17.18
C GLY A 260 4.06 1.18 -17.46
N ILE A 261 3.11 1.43 -16.56
CA ILE A 261 1.73 0.94 -16.67
C ILE A 261 0.72 2.01 -17.11
N SER A 262 1.04 3.30 -17.04
CA SER A 262 0.07 4.39 -17.24
C SER A 262 -0.60 4.36 -18.62
N ASN A 263 0.09 3.88 -19.66
CA ASN A 263 -0.45 3.80 -21.02
C ASN A 263 -1.48 2.67 -21.21
N TYR A 264 -1.62 1.80 -20.22
CA TYR A 264 -2.52 0.64 -20.25
C TYR A 264 -3.68 0.79 -19.28
N PHE A 265 -3.85 1.96 -18.66
CA PHE A 265 -4.99 2.29 -17.82
C PHE A 265 -5.54 3.67 -18.19
N SER A 266 -6.86 3.82 -18.24
CA SER A 266 -7.51 5.13 -18.40
C SER A 266 -7.47 5.94 -17.09
N ILE A 267 -7.47 5.25 -15.95
CA ILE A 267 -7.12 5.80 -14.63
C ILE A 267 -6.03 4.89 -14.07
N SER A 268 -4.79 5.41 -14.02
CA SER A 268 -3.63 4.61 -13.62
C SER A 268 -3.61 4.38 -12.12
N PRO A 269 -3.48 3.13 -11.66
CA PRO A 269 -3.33 2.85 -10.24
C PRO A 269 -1.99 3.31 -9.70
N SER A 270 -1.92 3.43 -8.38
CA SER A 270 -0.63 3.46 -7.67
C SER A 270 -0.18 2.03 -7.38
N LEU A 271 1.11 1.76 -7.57
CA LEU A 271 1.68 0.45 -7.29
C LEU A 271 1.98 0.31 -5.79
N LYS A 272 1.58 -0.81 -5.20
CA LYS A 272 1.87 -1.18 -3.81
C LYS A 272 2.56 -2.53 -3.77
N VAL A 273 3.67 -2.63 -3.07
CA VAL A 273 4.27 -3.94 -2.73
C VAL A 273 3.53 -4.45 -1.50
N THR A 274 2.81 -5.55 -1.65
CA THR A 274 2.13 -6.22 -0.53
C THR A 274 2.43 -7.71 -0.57
N ASP A 275 2.81 -8.27 0.57
CA ASP A 275 2.86 -9.72 0.77
C ASP A 275 1.64 -10.14 1.58
N LEU A 276 0.60 -10.63 0.90
CA LEU A 276 -0.50 -11.33 1.55
C LEU A 276 -0.24 -12.83 1.50
N SER A 277 -0.52 -13.49 2.62
CA SER A 277 -0.68 -14.94 2.67
C SER A 277 -2.15 -15.26 2.48
N ILE A 278 -2.52 -15.65 1.25
CA ILE A 278 -3.89 -16.07 0.96
C ILE A 278 -3.97 -17.58 1.18
N GLN A 279 -4.77 -18.01 2.15
CA GLN A 279 -5.17 -19.42 2.22
C GLN A 279 -6.05 -19.73 1.01
N LYS A 280 -5.55 -20.56 0.10
CA LYS A 280 -6.33 -21.01 -1.06
C LYS A 280 -7.46 -21.89 -0.57
N ILE A 281 -8.69 -21.43 -0.77
CA ILE A 281 -9.87 -22.29 -0.60
C ILE A 281 -9.88 -23.23 -1.80
N ASP A 282 -9.67 -24.52 -1.56
CA ASP A 282 -9.88 -25.53 -2.59
C ASP A 282 -11.39 -25.71 -2.78
N VAL A 283 -11.97 -24.82 -3.58
CA VAL A 283 -13.39 -24.82 -3.90
C VAL A 283 -13.79 -26.17 -4.49
N LYS A 284 -12.92 -26.84 -5.24
CA LYS A 284 -13.22 -28.17 -5.77
C LYS A 284 -13.29 -29.21 -4.66
N LYS A 285 -12.39 -29.19 -3.68
CA LYS A 285 -12.46 -30.05 -2.50
C LYS A 285 -13.71 -29.74 -1.66
N GLU A 286 -14.06 -28.48 -1.45
CA GLU A 286 -15.23 -28.13 -0.63
C GLU A 286 -16.55 -28.42 -1.36
N VAL A 287 -16.62 -28.14 -2.66
CA VAL A 287 -17.72 -28.57 -3.54
C VAL A 287 -17.78 -30.08 -3.60
N ASN A 288 -16.65 -30.80 -3.69
CA ASN A 288 -16.64 -32.26 -3.71
C ASN A 288 -17.10 -32.86 -2.39
N LYS A 289 -16.66 -32.31 -1.26
CA LYS A 289 -17.12 -32.67 0.09
C LYS A 289 -18.63 -32.50 0.23
N ASN A 290 -19.21 -31.45 -0.36
CA ASN A 290 -20.67 -31.27 -0.43
C ASN A 290 -21.33 -32.11 -1.55
N SER A 291 -20.61 -32.45 -2.62
CA SER A 291 -21.09 -33.33 -3.70
C SER A 291 -21.12 -34.80 -3.28
N ASP A 292 -20.24 -35.17 -2.34
CA ASP A 292 -20.20 -36.48 -1.72
C ASP A 292 -21.41 -36.67 -0.79
N TYR A 293 -22.00 -35.59 -0.27
CA TYR A 293 -23.32 -35.62 0.35
C TYR A 293 -24.40 -36.04 -0.67
N GLY A 294 -24.33 -35.53 -1.90
CA GLY A 294 -25.21 -35.93 -3.01
C GLY A 294 -24.90 -37.30 -3.63
N LYS A 295 -23.66 -37.81 -3.51
CA LYS A 295 -23.27 -39.15 -3.99
C LYS A 295 -23.42 -40.25 -2.95
N ALA A 296 -23.29 -39.94 -1.66
CA ALA A 296 -23.55 -40.88 -0.58
C ALA A 296 -25.05 -41.22 -0.47
N HIS A 297 -25.93 -40.31 -0.92
CA HIS A 297 -27.39 -40.45 -0.82
C HIS A 297 -28.13 -40.46 -2.18
N GLY A 298 -27.46 -40.56 -3.34
CA GLY A 298 -28.10 -40.21 -4.64
C GLY A 298 -27.99 -41.11 -5.87
N PRO A 299 -27.03 -42.03 -6.07
CA PRO A 299 -26.96 -42.76 -7.34
C PRO A 299 -27.99 -43.90 -7.45
N ASP A 300 -28.39 -44.51 -6.32
CA ASP A 300 -29.22 -45.72 -6.29
C ASP A 300 -30.65 -45.49 -5.76
N LEU A 301 -31.05 -44.24 -5.48
CA LEU A 301 -32.43 -43.95 -5.10
C LEU A 301 -33.39 -44.31 -6.23
N LYS A 302 -34.45 -45.04 -5.89
CA LYS A 302 -35.49 -45.40 -6.85
C LYS A 302 -36.18 -44.14 -7.33
N LYS A 303 -36.05 -43.86 -8.63
CA LYS A 303 -36.62 -42.68 -9.26
C LYS A 303 -38.10 -42.89 -9.50
N VAL A 304 -38.94 -42.08 -8.87
CA VAL A 304 -40.39 -42.14 -8.96
C VAL A 304 -40.96 -40.81 -9.42
N LYS A 305 -42.15 -40.84 -10.02
CA LYS A 305 -42.96 -39.64 -10.26
C LYS A 305 -43.68 -39.24 -8.95
N PRO A 306 -44.06 -37.96 -8.79
CA PRO A 306 -44.90 -37.54 -7.68
C PRO A 306 -46.17 -38.41 -7.58
N PRO A 307 -46.56 -38.86 -6.39
CA PRO A 307 -47.78 -39.64 -6.20
C PRO A 307 -49.02 -38.76 -6.31
N PHE A 308 -50.08 -39.30 -6.92
CA PHE A 308 -51.41 -38.70 -6.85
C PHE A 308 -52.13 -39.30 -5.64
N GLY A 309 -51.97 -38.69 -4.46
CA GLY A 309 -52.57 -39.16 -3.20
C GLY A 309 -51.59 -39.82 -2.23
N SER A 310 -52.12 -40.30 -1.09
CA SER A 310 -51.33 -40.93 -0.02
C SER A 310 -50.54 -42.13 -0.51
N LYS A 311 -49.28 -42.25 -0.08
CA LYS A 311 -48.38 -43.32 -0.53
C LYS A 311 -47.28 -43.62 0.47
N THR A 312 -46.97 -44.90 0.61
CA THR A 312 -45.83 -45.38 1.39
C THR A 312 -44.77 -45.93 0.45
N TYR A 313 -43.53 -45.47 0.63
CA TYR A 313 -42.34 -45.96 -0.04
C TYR A 313 -41.50 -46.73 0.98
N GLU A 314 -41.40 -48.04 0.80
CA GLU A 314 -40.66 -48.97 1.67
C GLU A 314 -39.12 -48.90 1.50
N GLU A 315 -38.63 -47.91 0.75
CA GLU A 315 -37.24 -47.74 0.37
C GLU A 315 -36.94 -46.25 0.15
N SER A 316 -35.65 -45.90 0.14
CA SER A 316 -35.20 -44.55 -0.21
C SER A 316 -35.58 -44.20 -1.66
N VAL A 317 -36.20 -43.03 -1.86
CA VAL A 317 -36.75 -42.61 -3.16
C VAL A 317 -36.29 -41.22 -3.59
N ARG A 318 -36.21 -41.05 -4.91
CA ARG A 318 -36.00 -39.76 -5.57
C ARG A 318 -37.23 -39.38 -6.39
N ILE A 319 -37.89 -38.30 -6.03
CA ILE A 319 -39.03 -37.73 -6.75
C ILE A 319 -38.49 -36.76 -7.79
N LYS A 320 -38.78 -37.01 -9.07
CA LYS A 320 -38.19 -36.27 -10.20
C LYS A 320 -38.72 -34.85 -10.42
N ASP A 321 -39.82 -34.51 -9.77
CA ASP A 321 -40.54 -33.24 -9.93
C ASP A 321 -40.98 -32.73 -8.54
N SER A 322 -41.76 -31.65 -8.51
CA SER A 322 -42.31 -31.11 -7.26
C SER A 322 -43.23 -32.14 -6.57
N LEU A 323 -43.08 -32.29 -5.25
CA LEU A 323 -43.97 -33.10 -4.40
C LEU A 323 -44.98 -32.16 -3.72
N GLU A 324 -46.25 -32.31 -4.08
CA GLU A 324 -47.37 -31.59 -3.46
C GLU A 324 -48.17 -32.56 -2.58
N ILE A 325 -48.35 -32.22 -1.30
CA ILE A 325 -49.11 -33.00 -0.33
C ILE A 325 -50.31 -32.17 0.12
N HIS A 326 -51.46 -32.45 -0.49
CA HIS A 326 -52.71 -31.75 -0.19
C HIS A 326 -53.33 -32.20 1.14
N SER A 327 -54.32 -31.44 1.61
CA SER A 327 -55.06 -31.78 2.84
C SER A 327 -55.64 -33.21 2.80
N GLY A 328 -55.35 -34.01 3.83
CA GLY A 328 -55.77 -35.41 3.94
C GLY A 328 -54.86 -36.43 3.23
N MET A 329 -53.77 -35.99 2.59
CA MET A 329 -52.75 -36.87 2.04
C MET A 329 -51.66 -37.19 3.07
N LYS A 330 -51.21 -38.45 3.09
CA LYS A 330 -50.05 -38.90 3.89
C LYS A 330 -49.03 -39.60 3.00
N ILE A 331 -47.82 -39.07 2.96
CA ILE A 331 -46.67 -39.68 2.29
C ILE A 331 -45.70 -40.19 3.36
N THR A 332 -45.36 -41.48 3.31
CA THR A 332 -44.37 -42.07 4.21
C THR A 332 -43.21 -42.63 3.38
N VAL A 333 -41.97 -42.32 3.75
CA VAL A 333 -40.75 -42.83 3.12
C VAL A 333 -39.89 -43.51 4.18
N MET A 334 -39.65 -44.80 4.01
CA MET A 334 -38.79 -45.60 4.87
C MET A 334 -37.38 -45.62 4.28
N GLY A 335 -36.61 -44.58 4.59
CA GLY A 335 -35.30 -44.29 4.01
C GLY A 335 -35.13 -42.82 3.62
N ASP A 336 -34.14 -42.56 2.75
CA ASP A 336 -33.84 -41.20 2.29
C ASP A 336 -34.88 -40.72 1.27
N LEU A 337 -35.36 -39.48 1.42
CA LEU A 337 -36.20 -38.79 0.44
C LEU A 337 -35.41 -37.67 -0.24
N LEU A 338 -35.30 -37.73 -1.57
CA LEU A 338 -34.76 -36.65 -2.39
C LEU A 338 -35.83 -36.12 -3.35
N ILE A 339 -36.02 -34.80 -3.40
CA ILE A 339 -36.97 -34.13 -4.29
C ILE A 339 -36.16 -33.23 -5.23
N ASP A 340 -36.37 -33.38 -6.54
CA ASP A 340 -35.58 -32.68 -7.56
C ASP A 340 -36.00 -31.20 -7.75
N ASP A 341 -37.21 -30.85 -7.32
CA ASP A 341 -37.79 -29.51 -7.46
C ASP A 341 -38.36 -29.05 -6.10
N ASN A 342 -39.64 -28.69 -5.97
CA ASN A 342 -40.20 -28.14 -4.74
C ASN A 342 -40.93 -29.18 -3.87
N LEU A 343 -40.97 -28.94 -2.56
CA LEU A 343 -41.83 -29.64 -1.61
C LEU A 343 -42.88 -28.66 -1.09
N GLU A 344 -44.15 -28.95 -1.35
CA GLU A 344 -45.29 -28.17 -0.85
C GLU A 344 -46.21 -29.08 -0.03
N ILE A 345 -46.52 -28.66 1.19
CA ILE A 345 -47.39 -29.40 2.12
C ILE A 345 -48.48 -28.44 2.58
N GLU A 346 -49.72 -28.73 2.17
CA GLU A 346 -50.90 -27.96 2.58
C GLU A 346 -51.32 -28.29 4.02
N GLU A 347 -52.17 -27.44 4.61
CA GLU A 347 -52.74 -27.66 5.93
C GLU A 347 -53.52 -29.00 5.99
N GLY A 348 -53.05 -29.93 6.82
CA GLY A 348 -53.60 -31.28 6.95
C GLY A 348 -52.96 -32.34 6.04
N GLY A 349 -51.91 -31.99 5.28
CA GLY A 349 -51.02 -32.94 4.62
C GLY A 349 -49.91 -33.43 5.55
N GLU A 350 -49.51 -34.71 5.42
CA GLU A 350 -48.47 -35.32 6.25
C GLU A 350 -47.33 -35.90 5.40
N LEU A 351 -46.09 -35.57 5.75
CA LEU A 351 -44.88 -36.21 5.25
C LEU A 351 -44.12 -36.84 6.42
N GLU A 352 -43.88 -38.14 6.34
CA GLU A 352 -43.13 -38.91 7.33
C GLU A 352 -41.92 -39.56 6.64
N VAL A 353 -40.71 -39.23 7.07
CA VAL A 353 -39.46 -39.82 6.56
C VAL A 353 -38.73 -40.46 7.74
N THR A 354 -38.56 -41.78 7.70
CA THR A 354 -38.05 -42.60 8.82
C THR A 354 -36.88 -43.47 8.42
#